data_AF-A0A8K1FI00-F1
#
_entry.id   AF-A0A8K1FI00-F1
#
_cell.length_a   1.000
_cell.length_b   1.000
_cell.length_c   1.000
_cell.angle_alpha   90.00
_cell.angle_beta   90.00
_cell.angle_gamma   90.00
#
_symmetry.space_group_name_H-M   'P 1'
#
loop_
_entity.id
_entity.type
_entity.pdbx_description
1 polymer ?
#
loop_
_entity_poly.entity_id
_entity_poly.type
_entity_poly.pdbx_seq_one_letter_code
_entity_poly.pdbx_strand_id
1 'polypeptide(L)'
;MWHAGWARSMTATSAATTVVVAALAVLALKALYLPIQRRRQHPQIAAQIPFAAYLSFDLSVRFRRYVLSKGGVSSKLTKIPDVDVLVPGIIRILGKNPSRMTLQGTNTYLLGEGPNRVLIDASDGNLPYIDTLLRVCESHGVTEITDLVITHGHSDHIGGILHLREAFPLIKMWKFMPPHGDDKKLRYKNAECETLLVQPLSEGQTFQIPGTKAVLRTEYMPGHCADHVCFVLDDTKTKQTTLFSGDCILGEGSCVFDSLKDLMASLHRLRAINPRIIYPAHGPVVTDAIGKIEEYITHRQQREDELLRVLTSTEAALSSKELVQKIYEKLPFLLQLAARKSVEKHLDKLLLEKRVVKASSSWLSGTTYRLAKV
;
A
#
# COMPACT_ATOMS: atom_id res chain seq x y z
N MET A 1 -43.68 46.47 -5.69
CA MET A 1 -42.89 45.42 -6.37
C MET A 1 -41.71 44.89 -5.52
N TRP A 2 -41.81 44.82 -4.18
CA TRP A 2 -40.66 44.47 -3.30
C TRP A 2 -40.94 43.37 -2.26
N HIS A 3 -41.92 42.49 -2.51
CA HIS A 3 -42.19 41.35 -1.62
C HIS A 3 -42.12 39.96 -2.29
N ALA A 4 -41.88 39.88 -3.60
CA ALA A 4 -41.86 38.60 -4.34
C ALA A 4 -40.47 37.92 -4.44
N GLY A 5 -39.38 38.62 -4.08
CA GLY A 5 -38.00 38.14 -4.26
C GLY A 5 -37.49 37.22 -3.13
N TRP A 6 -37.93 37.44 -1.89
CA TRP A 6 -37.44 36.71 -0.72
C TRP A 6 -38.04 35.31 -0.57
N ALA A 7 -39.32 35.12 -0.95
CA ALA A 7 -39.96 33.81 -0.92
C ALA A 7 -39.37 32.83 -1.94
N ARG A 8 -38.82 33.32 -3.07
CA ARG A 8 -38.14 32.50 -4.08
C ARG A 8 -36.73 32.06 -3.67
N SER A 9 -36.01 32.83 -2.85
CA SER A 9 -34.66 32.43 -2.39
C SER A 9 -34.70 31.38 -1.29
N MET A 10 -35.68 31.45 -0.37
CA MET A 10 -35.88 30.45 0.71
C MET A 10 -36.40 29.10 0.20
N THR A 11 -37.25 29.10 -0.83
CA THR A 11 -37.74 27.86 -1.47
C THR A 11 -36.67 27.19 -2.32
N ALA A 12 -35.80 27.97 -2.98
CA ALA A 12 -34.66 27.42 -3.72
C ALA A 12 -33.60 26.81 -2.79
N THR A 13 -33.34 27.41 -1.62
CA THR A 13 -32.40 26.86 -0.62
C THR A 13 -32.98 25.62 0.07
N SER A 14 -34.28 25.56 0.38
CA SER A 14 -34.90 24.36 0.96
C SER A 14 -34.98 23.20 -0.05
N ALA A 15 -35.26 23.48 -1.33
CA ALA A 15 -35.25 22.48 -2.39
C ALA A 15 -33.83 21.94 -2.65
N ALA A 16 -32.82 22.81 -2.73
CA ALA A 16 -31.43 22.39 -2.89
C ALA A 16 -30.94 21.56 -1.70
N THR A 17 -31.30 21.94 -0.47
CA THR A 17 -30.97 21.17 0.75
C THR A 17 -31.67 19.82 0.75
N THR A 18 -32.95 19.76 0.35
CA THR A 18 -33.72 18.50 0.25
C THR A 18 -33.14 17.57 -0.81
N VAL A 19 -32.73 18.10 -1.97
CA VAL A 19 -32.08 17.32 -3.04
C VAL A 19 -30.72 16.78 -2.59
N VAL A 20 -29.92 17.57 -1.87
CA VAL A 20 -28.63 17.13 -1.31
C VAL A 20 -28.84 16.06 -0.24
N VAL A 21 -29.80 16.23 0.68
CA VAL A 21 -30.12 15.23 1.71
C VAL A 21 -30.65 13.94 1.08
N ALA A 22 -31.53 14.02 0.08
CA ALA A 22 -32.03 12.84 -0.64
C ALA A 22 -30.92 12.13 -1.42
N ALA A 23 -30.01 12.88 -2.07
CA ALA A 23 -28.86 12.30 -2.76
C ALA A 23 -27.89 11.60 -1.79
N LEU A 24 -27.62 12.21 -0.62
CA LEU A 24 -26.83 11.60 0.44
C LEU A 24 -27.50 10.35 1.03
N ALA A 25 -28.83 10.36 1.21
CA ALA A 25 -29.60 9.21 1.68
C ALA A 25 -29.58 8.06 0.67
N VAL A 26 -29.72 8.34 -0.63
CA VAL A 26 -29.63 7.32 -1.69
C VAL A 26 -28.20 6.76 -1.79
N LEU A 27 -27.17 7.59 -1.64
CA LEU A 27 -25.78 7.15 -1.59
C LEU A 27 -25.51 6.27 -0.36
N ALA A 28 -26.01 6.65 0.81
CA ALA A 28 -25.91 5.85 2.03
C ALA A 28 -26.66 4.51 1.92
N LEU A 29 -27.87 4.53 1.35
CA LEU A 29 -28.66 3.33 1.07
C LEU A 29 -27.93 2.41 0.08
N LYS A 30 -27.38 2.93 -1.02
CA LYS A 30 -26.59 2.13 -1.98
C LYS A 30 -25.31 1.60 -1.34
N ALA A 31 -24.64 2.39 -0.50
CA ALA A 31 -23.44 1.98 0.21
C ALA A 31 -23.70 0.79 1.14
N LEU A 32 -24.88 0.71 1.77
CA LEU A 32 -25.30 -0.39 2.65
C LEU A 32 -25.95 -1.57 1.90
N TYR A 33 -26.71 -1.28 0.85
CA TYR A 33 -27.51 -2.28 0.12
C TYR A 33 -26.64 -3.32 -0.59
N LEU A 34 -25.59 -2.87 -1.29
CA LEU A 34 -24.69 -3.75 -2.04
C LEU A 34 -23.97 -4.78 -1.12
N PRO A 35 -23.33 -4.36 0.00
CA PRO A 35 -22.80 -5.28 1.01
C PRO A 35 -23.81 -6.30 1.53
N ILE A 36 -25.04 -5.85 1.83
CA ILE A 36 -26.11 -6.72 2.35
C ILE A 36 -26.51 -7.77 1.32
N GLN A 37 -26.71 -7.36 0.06
CA GLN A 37 -27.09 -8.28 -1.01
C GLN A 37 -26.03 -9.35 -1.27
N ARG A 38 -24.76 -8.95 -1.39
CA ARG A 38 -23.68 -9.93 -1.61
C ARG A 38 -23.55 -10.91 -0.47
N ARG A 39 -23.57 -10.40 0.76
CA ARG A 39 -23.52 -11.27 1.94
C ARG A 39 -24.67 -12.29 1.97
N ARG A 40 -25.87 -11.92 1.52
CA ARG A 40 -27.00 -12.85 1.37
C ARG A 40 -26.75 -13.92 0.29
N GLN A 41 -26.03 -13.58 -0.77
CA GLN A 41 -25.66 -14.52 -1.84
C GLN A 41 -24.53 -15.48 -1.43
N HIS A 42 -23.76 -15.15 -0.38
CA HIS A 42 -22.64 -15.95 0.11
C HIS A 42 -22.83 -16.37 1.58
N PRO A 43 -23.78 -17.27 1.89
CA PRO A 43 -24.14 -17.66 3.26
C PRO A 43 -22.95 -18.22 4.08
N GLN A 44 -21.99 -18.88 3.42
CA GLN A 44 -20.77 -19.38 4.03
C GLN A 44 -19.87 -18.28 4.62
N ILE A 45 -19.82 -17.11 3.97
CA ILE A 45 -19.11 -15.93 4.49
C ILE A 45 -19.94 -15.28 5.58
N ALA A 46 -21.26 -15.22 5.38
CA ALA A 46 -22.19 -14.64 6.34
C ALA A 46 -22.20 -15.36 7.69
N ALA A 47 -21.93 -16.66 7.70
CA ALA A 47 -21.85 -17.47 8.91
C ALA A 47 -20.55 -17.23 9.71
N GLN A 48 -19.44 -16.91 9.04
CA GLN A 48 -18.11 -16.89 9.68
C GLN A 48 -17.60 -15.48 10.02
N ILE A 49 -17.93 -14.47 9.21
CA ILE A 49 -17.50 -13.09 9.47
C ILE A 49 -18.68 -12.31 10.05
N PRO A 50 -18.60 -11.66 11.22
CA PRO A 50 -19.66 -10.80 11.72
C PRO A 50 -20.06 -9.69 10.73
N PHE A 51 -21.36 -9.37 10.61
CA PHE A 51 -21.83 -8.36 9.64
C PHE A 51 -21.21 -6.98 9.86
N ALA A 52 -21.05 -6.57 11.12
CA ALA A 52 -20.42 -5.30 11.46
C ALA A 52 -18.96 -5.23 10.97
N ALA A 53 -18.20 -6.32 11.10
CA ALA A 53 -16.81 -6.39 10.63
C ALA A 53 -16.73 -6.35 9.09
N TYR A 54 -17.58 -7.12 8.41
CA TYR A 54 -17.70 -7.09 6.94
C TYR A 54 -18.00 -5.67 6.44
N LEU A 55 -19.02 -5.03 7.02
CA LEU A 55 -19.48 -3.71 6.59
C LEU A 55 -18.45 -2.62 6.91
N SER A 56 -17.85 -2.64 8.10
CA SER A 56 -16.79 -1.71 8.48
C SER A 56 -15.60 -1.80 7.52
N PHE A 57 -15.15 -3.03 7.22
CA PHE A 57 -14.06 -3.24 6.28
C PHE A 57 -14.41 -2.73 4.88
N ASP A 58 -15.54 -3.15 4.29
CA ASP A 58 -15.96 -2.73 2.95
C ASP A 58 -16.09 -1.20 2.83
N LEU A 59 -16.72 -0.55 3.81
CA LEU A 59 -16.84 0.91 3.83
C LEU A 59 -15.48 1.60 3.96
N SER A 60 -14.57 1.07 4.79
CA SER A 60 -13.22 1.62 4.96
C SER A 60 -12.41 1.56 3.66
N VAL A 61 -12.49 0.45 2.93
CA VAL A 61 -11.81 0.24 1.65
C VAL A 61 -12.38 1.19 0.60
N ARG A 62 -13.71 1.27 0.48
CA ARG A 62 -14.38 2.18 -0.48
C ARG A 62 -14.05 3.64 -0.22
N PHE A 63 -14.00 4.05 1.04
CA PHE A 63 -13.63 5.41 1.43
C PHE A 63 -12.18 5.72 1.03
N ARG A 64 -11.22 4.83 1.35
CA ARG A 64 -9.82 5.02 0.98
C ARG A 64 -9.61 5.04 -0.54
N ARG A 65 -10.26 4.13 -1.27
CA ARG A 65 -10.28 4.16 -2.75
C ARG A 65 -10.78 5.49 -3.28
N TYR A 66 -11.89 6.01 -2.74
CA TYR A 66 -12.41 7.31 -3.14
C TYR A 66 -11.38 8.41 -2.91
N VAL A 67 -10.73 8.46 -1.74
CA VAL A 67 -9.69 9.45 -1.44
C VAL A 67 -8.51 9.35 -2.41
N LEU A 68 -8.01 8.15 -2.70
CA LEU A 68 -6.90 7.95 -3.64
C LEU A 68 -7.26 8.39 -5.06
N SER A 69 -8.49 8.13 -5.50
CA SER A 69 -8.96 8.52 -6.84
C SER A 69 -8.94 10.04 -7.09
N LYS A 70 -8.97 10.86 -6.03
CA LYS A 70 -8.90 12.34 -6.13
C LYS A 70 -7.50 12.88 -6.34
N GLY A 71 -6.46 12.06 -6.15
CA GLY A 71 -5.06 12.47 -6.29
C GLY A 71 -4.59 12.67 -7.74
N GLY A 72 -5.40 12.28 -8.74
CA GLY A 72 -5.00 12.24 -10.14
C GLY A 72 -3.96 11.16 -10.43
N VAL A 73 -3.51 11.08 -11.68
CA VAL A 73 -2.49 10.13 -12.16
C VAL A 73 -1.48 10.90 -13.01
N SER A 74 -0.20 10.61 -12.84
CA SER A 74 0.83 11.26 -13.66
C SER A 74 0.72 10.80 -15.12
N SER A 75 0.67 11.73 -16.05
CA SER A 75 0.64 11.44 -17.50
C SER A 75 1.97 10.93 -18.06
N LYS A 76 3.05 11.01 -17.28
CA LYS A 76 4.40 10.59 -17.66
C LYS A 76 4.73 9.14 -17.31
N LEU A 77 3.79 8.42 -16.70
CA LEU A 77 4.01 7.03 -16.30
C LEU A 77 4.16 6.12 -17.50
N THR A 78 5.04 5.14 -17.37
CA THR A 78 5.19 4.07 -18.35
C THR A 78 3.84 3.38 -18.56
N LYS A 79 3.44 3.15 -19.82
CA LYS A 79 2.21 2.40 -20.10
C LYS A 79 2.48 0.92 -19.87
N ILE A 80 1.66 0.29 -19.03
CA ILE A 80 1.70 -1.15 -18.78
C ILE A 80 0.33 -1.76 -19.14
N PRO A 81 0.30 -2.95 -19.78
CA PRO A 81 -0.96 -3.60 -20.09
C PRO A 81 -1.66 -4.08 -18.81
N ASP A 82 -2.99 -4.13 -18.89
CA ASP A 82 -3.85 -4.54 -17.77
C ASP A 82 -3.63 -5.99 -17.33
N VAL A 83 -3.24 -6.85 -18.28
CA VAL A 83 -2.88 -8.24 -18.05
C VAL A 83 -1.61 -8.51 -18.84
N ASP A 84 -0.63 -9.14 -18.20
CA ASP A 84 0.68 -9.39 -18.80
C ASP A 84 1.21 -10.74 -18.34
N VAL A 85 1.51 -11.64 -19.27
CA VAL A 85 2.19 -12.90 -18.96
C VAL A 85 3.68 -12.61 -18.95
N LEU A 86 4.24 -12.37 -17.78
CA LEU A 86 5.63 -11.91 -17.62
C LEU A 86 6.61 -13.02 -18.01
N VAL A 87 6.35 -14.22 -17.51
CA VAL A 87 7.04 -15.47 -17.83
C VAL A 87 6.05 -16.63 -17.64
N PRO A 88 6.32 -17.83 -18.18
CA PRO A 88 5.50 -19.01 -17.87
C PRO A 88 5.29 -19.16 -16.36
N GLY A 89 4.02 -19.26 -15.96
CA GLY A 89 3.62 -19.39 -14.57
C GLY A 89 3.56 -18.10 -13.74
N ILE A 90 3.84 -16.92 -14.31
CA ILE A 90 3.69 -15.63 -13.62
C ILE A 90 2.90 -14.66 -14.50
N ILE A 91 1.68 -14.34 -14.07
CA ILE A 91 0.79 -13.38 -14.76
C ILE A 91 0.60 -12.16 -13.86
N ARG A 92 0.87 -10.96 -14.37
CA ARG A 92 0.55 -9.70 -13.70
C ARG A 92 -0.85 -9.25 -14.12
N ILE A 93 -1.67 -8.87 -13.15
CA ILE A 93 -3.01 -8.33 -13.37
C ILE A 93 -3.08 -6.98 -12.68
N LEU A 94 -3.38 -5.93 -13.43
CA LEU A 94 -3.45 -4.57 -12.92
C LEU A 94 -4.77 -4.34 -12.21
N GLY A 95 -4.70 -3.74 -11.02
CA GLY A 95 -5.79 -3.53 -10.08
C GLY A 95 -6.85 -2.54 -10.51
N LYS A 96 -6.77 -1.95 -11.71
CA LYS A 96 -7.76 -0.99 -12.24
C LYS A 96 -8.03 0.21 -11.32
N ASN A 97 -7.05 0.56 -10.50
CA ASN A 97 -7.12 1.59 -9.47
C ASN A 97 -5.99 2.61 -9.59
N PRO A 98 -5.82 3.29 -10.74
CA PRO A 98 -4.72 4.23 -10.93
C PRO A 98 -4.88 5.46 -10.03
N SER A 99 -3.78 5.91 -9.42
CA SER A 99 -3.75 7.11 -8.59
C SER A 99 -2.31 7.63 -8.44
N ARG A 100 -2.15 8.76 -7.74
CA ARG A 100 -0.84 9.30 -7.40
C ARG A 100 0.00 8.33 -6.53
N MET A 101 -0.65 7.48 -5.75
CA MET A 101 0.02 6.51 -4.87
C MET A 101 0.22 5.16 -5.56
N THR A 102 -0.80 4.69 -6.26
CA THR A 102 -0.83 3.38 -6.93
C THR A 102 -0.29 3.40 -8.36
N LEU A 103 0.16 4.56 -8.84
CA LEU A 103 0.64 4.78 -10.21
C LEU A 103 -0.40 4.36 -11.26
N GLN A 104 -0.05 3.40 -12.13
CA GLN A 104 -0.97 2.81 -13.12
C GLN A 104 -2.05 1.93 -12.46
N GLY A 105 -1.84 1.47 -11.23
CA GLY A 105 -2.68 0.56 -10.47
C GLY A 105 -1.84 -0.40 -9.64
N THR A 106 -2.48 -1.16 -8.75
CA THR A 106 -1.82 -2.25 -8.01
C THR A 106 -1.56 -3.42 -8.94
N ASN A 107 -0.30 -3.81 -9.11
CA ASN A 107 0.07 -5.06 -9.73
C ASN A 107 -0.22 -6.21 -8.75
N THR A 108 -1.16 -7.07 -9.10
CA THR A 108 -1.33 -8.37 -8.45
C THR A 108 -0.69 -9.46 -9.31
N TYR A 109 -0.23 -10.54 -8.69
CA TYR A 109 0.53 -11.58 -9.39
C TYR A 109 -0.10 -12.95 -9.17
N LEU A 110 -0.53 -13.58 -10.26
CA LEU A 110 -1.09 -14.92 -10.28
C LEU A 110 0.01 -15.92 -10.65
N LEU A 111 0.34 -16.82 -9.71
CA LEU A 111 1.50 -17.70 -9.75
C LEU A 111 1.10 -19.18 -9.89
N GLY A 112 1.77 -19.89 -10.79
CA GLY A 112 1.67 -21.35 -10.96
C GLY A 112 1.29 -21.79 -12.37
N GLU A 113 1.21 -23.10 -12.56
CA GLU A 113 0.79 -23.78 -13.79
C GLU A 113 -0.37 -24.74 -13.52
N GLY A 114 -1.26 -24.94 -14.51
CA GLY A 114 -2.47 -25.77 -14.35
C GLY A 114 -3.68 -25.08 -13.67
N PRO A 115 -4.60 -25.82 -13.03
CA PRO A 115 -5.87 -25.28 -12.55
C PRO A 115 -5.82 -24.56 -11.20
N ASN A 116 -4.75 -24.76 -10.42
CA ASN A 116 -4.57 -24.15 -9.11
C ASN A 116 -3.53 -23.03 -9.19
N ARG A 117 -3.75 -21.92 -8.47
CA ARG A 117 -2.82 -20.77 -8.44
C ARG A 117 -2.66 -20.20 -7.03
N VAL A 118 -1.55 -19.49 -6.83
CA VAL A 118 -1.33 -18.58 -5.69
C VAL A 118 -1.46 -17.14 -6.19
N LEU A 119 -2.12 -16.27 -5.44
CA LEU A 119 -2.27 -14.85 -5.77
C LEU A 119 -1.49 -13.99 -4.77
N ILE A 120 -0.72 -13.03 -5.27
CA ILE A 120 -0.09 -11.98 -4.47
C ILE A 120 -0.91 -10.69 -4.59
N ASP A 121 -1.36 -10.16 -3.45
CA ASP A 121 -2.20 -8.98 -3.29
C ASP A 121 -3.59 -9.05 -3.97
N ALA A 122 -4.51 -8.19 -3.53
CA ALA A 122 -5.93 -8.23 -3.85
C ALA A 122 -6.51 -6.89 -4.34
N SER A 123 -5.68 -5.92 -4.72
CA SER A 123 -6.13 -4.58 -5.13
C SER A 123 -7.04 -3.90 -4.07
N ASP A 124 -7.88 -2.95 -4.48
CA ASP A 124 -8.71 -2.10 -3.61
C ASP A 124 -10.21 -2.47 -3.54
N GLY A 125 -10.54 -3.72 -3.89
CA GLY A 125 -11.93 -4.20 -3.87
C GLY A 125 -12.84 -3.50 -4.89
N ASN A 126 -12.29 -2.98 -6.00
CA ASN A 126 -13.08 -2.55 -7.15
C ASN A 126 -13.49 -3.76 -8.01
N LEU A 127 -14.73 -3.72 -8.52
CA LEU A 127 -15.27 -4.78 -9.38
C LEU A 127 -14.51 -4.95 -10.70
N PRO A 128 -14.08 -3.88 -11.40
CA PRO A 128 -13.32 -4.04 -12.65
C PRO A 128 -12.07 -4.92 -12.53
N TYR A 129 -11.36 -4.86 -11.40
CA TYR A 129 -10.25 -5.77 -11.10
C TYR A 129 -10.72 -7.21 -10.94
N ILE A 130 -11.76 -7.45 -10.12
CA ILE A 130 -12.30 -8.80 -9.89
C ILE A 130 -12.77 -9.43 -11.20
N ASP A 131 -13.49 -8.68 -12.03
CA ASP A 131 -13.94 -9.16 -13.35
C ASP A 131 -12.75 -9.50 -14.26
N THR A 132 -11.67 -8.72 -14.19
CA THR A 132 -10.45 -8.98 -14.96
C THR A 132 -9.74 -10.23 -14.46
N LEU A 133 -9.59 -10.39 -13.14
CA LEU A 133 -9.01 -11.59 -12.53
C LEU A 133 -9.78 -12.85 -12.93
N LEU A 134 -11.12 -12.82 -12.85
CA LEU A 134 -11.95 -13.98 -13.20
C LEU A 134 -11.82 -14.35 -14.68
N ARG A 135 -11.79 -13.37 -15.60
CA ARG A 135 -11.52 -13.62 -17.03
C ARG A 135 -10.12 -14.20 -17.27
N VAL A 136 -9.12 -13.74 -16.52
CA VAL A 136 -7.77 -14.32 -16.59
C VAL A 136 -7.78 -15.76 -16.08
N CYS A 137 -8.48 -16.04 -14.96
CA CYS A 137 -8.61 -17.40 -14.46
C CYS A 137 -9.27 -18.31 -15.49
N GLU A 138 -10.40 -17.90 -16.06
CA GLU A 138 -11.13 -18.67 -17.09
C GLU A 138 -10.25 -18.95 -18.32
N SER A 139 -9.64 -17.90 -18.90
CA SER A 139 -8.79 -18.03 -20.11
C SER A 139 -7.53 -18.86 -19.90
N HIS A 140 -7.04 -18.97 -18.67
CA HIS A 140 -5.88 -19.78 -18.31
C HIS A 140 -6.25 -21.12 -17.64
N GLY A 141 -7.53 -21.49 -17.63
CA GLY A 141 -8.00 -22.77 -17.07
C GLY A 141 -7.82 -22.89 -15.55
N VAL A 142 -7.75 -21.78 -14.84
CA VAL A 142 -7.62 -21.72 -13.37
C VAL A 142 -9.00 -21.91 -12.75
N THR A 143 -9.17 -22.99 -12.00
CA THR A 143 -10.40 -23.30 -11.27
C THR A 143 -10.35 -22.83 -9.83
N GLU A 144 -9.15 -22.71 -9.25
CA GLU A 144 -8.99 -22.35 -7.84
C GLU A 144 -7.75 -21.48 -7.60
N ILE A 145 -7.91 -20.48 -6.72
CA ILE A 145 -6.81 -19.76 -6.12
C ILE A 145 -6.67 -20.29 -4.69
N THR A 146 -5.66 -21.13 -4.44
CA THR A 146 -5.54 -21.86 -3.18
C THR A 146 -5.11 -20.95 -2.02
N ASP A 147 -4.24 -19.99 -2.33
CA ASP A 147 -3.64 -19.09 -1.37
C ASP A 147 -3.58 -17.67 -1.94
N LEU A 148 -4.09 -16.71 -1.16
CA LEU A 148 -3.85 -15.28 -1.32
C LEU A 148 -2.82 -14.86 -0.28
N VAL A 149 -1.66 -14.40 -0.72
CA VAL A 149 -0.64 -13.84 0.17
C VAL A 149 -0.58 -12.33 -0.01
N ILE A 150 -0.67 -11.59 1.09
CA ILE A 150 -0.79 -10.13 1.09
C ILE A 150 0.53 -9.53 1.57
N THR A 151 1.08 -8.60 0.80
CA THR A 151 2.33 -7.92 1.12
C THR A 151 2.19 -7.05 2.37
N HIS A 152 1.05 -6.35 2.53
CA HIS A 152 0.75 -5.54 3.71
C HIS A 152 -0.70 -5.05 3.78
N GLY A 153 -1.11 -4.44 4.90
CA GLY A 153 -2.48 -4.03 5.16
C GLY A 153 -2.98 -2.74 4.50
N HIS A 154 -2.26 -2.11 3.54
CA HIS A 154 -2.85 -0.97 2.83
C HIS A 154 -4.02 -1.43 1.93
N SER A 155 -5.06 -0.59 1.84
CA SER A 155 -6.35 -0.99 1.24
C SER A 155 -6.27 -1.33 -0.23
N ASP A 156 -5.26 -0.84 -0.94
CA ASP A 156 -4.95 -1.16 -2.32
C ASP A 156 -4.21 -2.48 -2.52
N HIS A 157 -3.90 -3.20 -1.44
CA HIS A 157 -3.34 -4.56 -1.45
C HIS A 157 -4.29 -5.56 -0.78
N ILE A 158 -4.97 -5.17 0.31
CA ILE A 158 -5.89 -6.06 1.03
C ILE A 158 -7.37 -5.88 0.63
N GLY A 159 -7.73 -4.80 -0.07
CA GLY A 159 -9.12 -4.38 -0.21
C GLY A 159 -10.03 -5.38 -0.92
N GLY A 160 -9.49 -6.23 -1.78
CA GLY A 160 -10.25 -7.25 -2.51
C GLY A 160 -10.61 -8.52 -1.73
N ILE A 161 -10.15 -8.70 -0.48
CA ILE A 161 -10.31 -10.00 0.24
C ILE A 161 -11.76 -10.49 0.32
N LEU A 162 -12.74 -9.61 0.53
CA LEU A 162 -14.14 -10.03 0.63
C LEU A 162 -14.64 -10.59 -0.71
N HIS A 163 -14.31 -9.92 -1.82
CA HIS A 163 -14.69 -10.34 -3.17
C HIS A 163 -13.98 -11.63 -3.58
N LEU A 164 -12.71 -11.79 -3.22
CA LEU A 164 -11.95 -13.01 -3.52
C LEU A 164 -12.50 -14.21 -2.76
N ARG A 165 -12.95 -14.04 -1.52
CA ARG A 165 -13.61 -15.12 -0.78
C ARG A 165 -14.97 -15.49 -1.35
N GLU A 166 -15.68 -14.52 -1.90
CA GLU A 166 -16.95 -14.72 -2.61
C GLU A 166 -16.73 -15.57 -3.87
N ALA A 167 -15.67 -15.29 -4.63
CA ALA A 167 -15.30 -15.99 -5.86
C ALA A 167 -14.62 -17.36 -5.61
N PHE A 168 -13.79 -17.47 -4.59
CA PHE A 168 -12.98 -18.64 -4.25
C PHE A 168 -13.20 -19.02 -2.78
N PRO A 169 -14.28 -19.78 -2.45
CA PRO A 169 -14.66 -20.03 -1.06
C PRO A 169 -13.64 -20.80 -0.22
N LEU A 170 -12.71 -21.52 -0.87
CA LEU A 170 -11.67 -22.34 -0.21
C LEU A 170 -10.33 -21.60 -0.08
N ILE A 171 -10.24 -20.36 -0.55
CA ILE A 171 -8.99 -19.59 -0.53
C ILE A 171 -8.49 -19.37 0.90
N LYS A 172 -7.21 -19.70 1.13
CA LYS A 172 -6.50 -19.35 2.36
C LYS A 172 -5.89 -17.96 2.19
N MET A 173 -6.15 -17.05 3.12
CA MET A 173 -5.67 -15.67 3.05
C MET A 173 -4.62 -15.42 4.12
N TRP A 174 -3.47 -14.88 3.73
CA TRP A 174 -2.31 -14.75 4.58
C TRP A 174 -1.81 -13.31 4.60
N LYS A 175 -1.50 -12.80 5.79
CA LYS A 175 -0.92 -11.47 5.99
C LYS A 175 0.00 -11.51 7.20
N PHE A 176 1.14 -10.83 7.12
CA PHE A 176 2.01 -10.72 8.28
C PHE A 176 1.32 -9.92 9.40
N MET A 177 1.32 -10.48 10.61
CA MET A 177 0.69 -9.90 11.78
C MET A 177 1.78 -9.71 12.84
N PRO A 178 2.39 -8.52 12.96
CA PRO A 178 3.47 -8.31 13.90
C PRO A 178 3.00 -8.55 15.34
N PRO A 179 3.91 -8.92 16.26
CA PRO A 179 3.56 -9.23 17.65
C PRO A 179 2.81 -8.11 18.37
N HIS A 180 2.06 -8.48 19.42
CA HIS A 180 1.23 -7.56 20.20
C HIS A 180 2.01 -6.31 20.67
N GLY A 181 1.51 -5.14 20.30
CA GLY A 181 2.09 -3.83 20.66
C GLY A 181 2.26 -2.89 19.46
N ASP A 182 2.40 -3.44 18.26
CA ASP A 182 2.52 -2.67 17.02
C ASP A 182 1.20 -2.41 16.29
N ASP A 183 0.07 -2.94 16.77
CA ASP A 183 -1.27 -2.77 16.20
C ASP A 183 -1.66 -1.32 15.95
N LYS A 184 -1.17 -0.37 16.76
CA LYS A 184 -1.45 1.07 16.58
C LYS A 184 -0.86 1.64 15.30
N LYS A 185 0.16 1.00 14.74
CA LYS A 185 0.81 1.40 13.49
C LYS A 185 0.16 0.74 12.27
N LEU A 186 -0.65 -0.31 12.49
CA LEU A 186 -1.31 -1.06 11.43
C LEU A 186 -2.52 -0.31 10.87
N ARG A 187 -2.79 -0.52 9.59
CA ARG A 187 -3.97 0.03 8.91
C ARG A 187 -5.24 -0.75 9.23
N TYR A 188 -5.08 -2.06 9.39
CA TYR A 188 -6.05 -2.99 9.96
C TYR A 188 -5.33 -3.75 11.06
N LYS A 189 -5.90 -3.76 12.26
CA LYS A 189 -5.32 -4.46 13.42
C LYS A 189 -5.33 -5.96 13.21
N ASN A 190 -4.52 -6.68 13.98
CA ASN A 190 -4.45 -8.14 13.88
C ASN A 190 -5.83 -8.77 14.15
N ALA A 191 -6.50 -8.35 15.23
CA ALA A 191 -7.85 -8.82 15.56
C ALA A 191 -8.91 -8.52 14.48
N GLU A 192 -8.77 -7.40 13.76
CA GLU A 192 -9.66 -7.08 12.62
C GLU A 192 -9.40 -8.05 11.46
N CYS A 193 -8.14 -8.34 11.16
CA CYS A 193 -7.75 -9.30 10.13
C CYS A 193 -8.21 -10.73 10.48
N GLU A 194 -8.04 -11.16 11.73
CA GLU A 194 -8.51 -12.45 12.23
C GLU A 194 -10.04 -12.58 12.14
N THR A 195 -10.77 -11.53 12.51
CA THR A 195 -12.24 -11.48 12.36
C THR A 195 -12.66 -11.60 10.90
N LEU A 196 -11.83 -11.11 9.98
CA LEU A 196 -11.97 -11.26 8.55
C LEU A 196 -11.38 -12.57 8.03
N LEU A 197 -11.06 -13.55 8.88
CA LEU A 197 -10.47 -14.86 8.55
C LEU A 197 -9.17 -14.77 7.73
N VAL A 198 -8.39 -13.73 7.94
CA VAL A 198 -7.02 -13.64 7.44
C VAL A 198 -6.12 -14.32 8.46
N GLN A 199 -5.28 -15.25 8.00
CA GLN A 199 -4.37 -16.02 8.82
C GLN A 199 -3.04 -15.29 8.98
N PRO A 200 -2.37 -15.44 10.15
CA PRO A 200 -1.05 -14.87 10.36
C PRO A 200 -0.05 -15.54 9.42
N LEU A 201 0.73 -14.71 8.73
CA LEU A 201 1.87 -15.12 7.93
C LEU A 201 3.15 -14.95 8.75
N SER A 202 4.04 -15.94 8.70
CA SER A 202 5.32 -15.91 9.39
C SER A 202 6.48 -15.54 8.45
N GLU A 203 7.53 -14.91 9.00
CA GLU A 203 8.80 -14.76 8.30
C GLU A 203 9.38 -16.15 7.95
N GLY A 204 9.90 -16.30 6.73
CA GLY A 204 10.43 -17.57 6.23
C GLY A 204 9.37 -18.61 5.86
N GLN A 205 8.07 -18.34 6.06
CA GLN A 205 7.01 -19.25 5.61
C GLN A 205 7.08 -19.46 4.10
N THR A 206 6.91 -20.70 3.66
CA THR A 206 7.03 -21.11 2.26
C THR A 206 5.72 -21.61 1.68
N PHE A 207 5.48 -21.31 0.41
CA PHE A 207 4.35 -21.79 -0.38
C PHE A 207 4.88 -22.49 -1.63
N GLN A 208 4.51 -23.75 -1.84
CA GLN A 208 4.79 -24.46 -3.08
C GLN A 208 3.94 -23.85 -4.19
N ILE A 209 4.55 -23.37 -5.26
CA ILE A 209 3.81 -22.80 -6.39
C ILE A 209 3.19 -23.92 -7.22
N PRO A 210 1.85 -24.01 -7.33
CA PRO A 210 1.17 -25.14 -7.98
C PRO A 210 1.64 -25.37 -9.41
N GLY A 211 1.76 -26.64 -9.81
CA GLY A 211 2.22 -27.03 -11.15
C GLY A 211 3.71 -26.79 -11.42
N THR A 212 4.48 -26.24 -10.48
CA THR A 212 5.91 -25.94 -10.65
C THR A 212 6.76 -26.53 -9.53
N LYS A 213 8.09 -26.44 -9.66
CA LYS A 213 9.06 -26.75 -8.58
C LYS A 213 9.51 -25.50 -7.82
N ALA A 214 8.93 -24.34 -8.11
CA ALA A 214 9.31 -23.09 -7.48
C ALA A 214 8.67 -22.96 -6.10
N VAL A 215 9.39 -22.32 -5.17
CA VAL A 215 8.92 -22.08 -3.80
C VAL A 215 8.91 -20.59 -3.55
N LEU A 216 7.76 -20.07 -3.11
CA LEU A 216 7.61 -18.68 -2.71
C LEU A 216 7.84 -18.58 -1.20
N ARG A 217 8.78 -17.75 -0.78
CA ARG A 217 9.19 -17.58 0.62
C ARG A 217 8.92 -16.15 1.10
N THR A 218 8.34 -16.01 2.28
CA THR A 218 8.07 -14.72 2.90
C THR A 218 9.34 -14.13 3.53
N GLU A 219 9.58 -12.84 3.29
CA GLU A 219 10.65 -12.04 3.92
C GLU A 219 10.04 -10.83 4.63
N TYR A 220 10.22 -10.72 5.95
CA TYR A 220 9.75 -9.56 6.70
C TYR A 220 10.60 -8.33 6.39
N MET A 221 9.97 -7.30 5.82
CA MET A 221 10.65 -6.12 5.27
C MET A 221 9.98 -4.82 5.74
N PRO A 222 10.02 -4.53 7.05
CA PRO A 222 9.39 -3.34 7.60
C PRO A 222 10.02 -2.05 7.07
N GLY A 223 9.31 -0.95 7.23
CA GLY A 223 9.80 0.37 6.84
C GLY A 223 8.76 1.10 6.05
N HIS A 224 8.25 0.50 4.97
CA HIS A 224 7.06 1.00 4.28
C HIS A 224 5.89 1.12 5.26
N CYS A 225 5.58 0.02 5.92
CA CYS A 225 4.68 -0.09 7.07
C CYS A 225 5.16 -1.22 7.99
N ALA A 226 4.56 -1.33 9.19
CA ALA A 226 5.00 -2.25 10.23
C ALA A 226 4.70 -3.73 9.95
N ASP A 227 3.81 -4.01 8.99
CA ASP A 227 3.39 -5.36 8.58
C ASP A 227 3.82 -5.72 7.16
N HIS A 228 4.81 -5.00 6.61
CA HIS A 228 5.26 -5.20 5.24
C HIS A 228 6.13 -6.46 5.10
N VAL A 229 5.79 -7.27 4.11
CA VAL A 229 6.61 -8.39 3.64
C VAL A 229 6.88 -8.28 2.14
N CYS A 230 8.04 -8.78 1.75
CA CYS A 230 8.33 -9.13 0.37
C CYS A 230 8.19 -10.65 0.21
N PHE A 231 7.99 -11.11 -1.03
CA PHE A 231 8.05 -12.53 -1.35
C PHE A 231 9.22 -12.82 -2.29
N VAL A 232 10.01 -13.83 -1.94
CA VAL A 232 11.13 -14.30 -2.75
C VAL A 232 10.72 -15.61 -3.40
N LEU A 233 10.73 -15.65 -4.72
CA LEU A 233 10.46 -16.85 -5.49
C LEU A 233 11.79 -17.45 -5.92
N ASP A 234 12.11 -18.60 -5.33
CA ASP A 234 13.27 -19.40 -5.68
C ASP A 234 12.84 -20.46 -6.68
N ASP A 235 13.24 -20.28 -7.94
CA ASP A 235 12.99 -21.26 -9.00
C ASP A 235 14.23 -22.16 -9.20
N THR A 236 14.06 -23.42 -8.82
CA THR A 236 15.09 -24.45 -8.94
C THR A 236 15.52 -24.75 -10.38
N LYS A 237 14.68 -24.43 -11.39
CA LYS A 237 15.02 -24.61 -12.81
C LYS A 237 15.94 -23.50 -13.32
N THR A 238 15.57 -22.24 -13.08
CA THR A 238 16.34 -21.08 -13.58
C THR A 238 17.53 -20.73 -12.70
N LYS A 239 17.52 -21.17 -11.43
CA LYS A 239 18.46 -20.73 -10.38
C LYS A 239 18.49 -19.20 -10.23
N GLN A 240 17.39 -18.53 -10.58
CA GLN A 240 17.25 -17.09 -10.48
C GLN A 240 16.28 -16.76 -9.35
N THR A 241 16.68 -15.80 -8.54
CA THR A 241 15.86 -15.26 -7.45
C THR A 241 14.98 -14.13 -8.00
N THR A 242 13.66 -14.31 -7.92
CA THR A 242 12.68 -13.28 -8.27
C THR A 242 12.12 -12.66 -7.00
N LEU A 243 12.06 -11.33 -6.95
CA LEU A 243 11.51 -10.61 -5.80
C LEU A 243 10.16 -9.98 -6.14
N PHE A 244 9.12 -10.27 -5.35
CA PHE A 244 7.90 -9.49 -5.28
C PHE A 244 8.03 -8.50 -4.13
N SER A 245 8.32 -7.23 -4.44
CA SER A 245 8.74 -6.24 -3.43
C SER A 245 7.60 -5.54 -2.70
N GLY A 246 6.35 -5.77 -3.09
CA GLY A 246 5.22 -4.95 -2.65
C GLY A 246 5.55 -3.47 -2.84
N ASP A 247 5.28 -2.68 -1.80
CA ASP A 247 5.61 -1.26 -1.72
C ASP A 247 7.00 -0.91 -1.14
N CYS A 248 7.86 -1.90 -0.88
CA CYS A 248 9.22 -1.64 -0.41
C CYS A 248 10.05 -0.97 -1.52
N ILE A 249 9.92 -1.48 -2.76
CA ILE A 249 10.56 -0.96 -3.97
C ILE A 249 9.49 -0.89 -5.06
N LEU A 250 9.40 0.26 -5.76
CA LEU A 250 8.45 0.50 -6.84
C LEU A 250 9.16 0.45 -8.19
N GLY A 251 8.40 0.21 -9.26
CA GLY A 251 8.93 0.18 -10.62
C GLY A 251 9.32 1.57 -11.14
N GLU A 252 8.60 2.60 -10.70
CA GLU A 252 8.84 4.00 -11.06
C GLU A 252 8.75 4.89 -9.81
N GLY A 253 9.63 5.89 -9.74
CA GLY A 253 9.68 6.79 -8.59
C GLY A 253 10.20 6.13 -7.33
N SER A 254 9.63 6.52 -6.18
CA SER A 254 10.09 6.07 -4.86
C SER A 254 8.91 5.80 -3.93
N CYS A 255 9.09 4.90 -2.96
CA CYS A 255 8.05 4.57 -2.00
C CYS A 255 7.92 5.63 -0.88
N VAL A 256 6.74 5.68 -0.27
CA VAL A 256 6.52 6.28 1.04
C VAL A 256 6.85 5.24 2.11
N PHE A 257 7.22 5.66 3.31
CA PHE A 257 7.62 4.75 4.38
C PHE A 257 7.28 5.31 5.75
N ASP A 258 6.81 4.51 6.69
CA ASP A 258 6.55 4.91 8.07
C ASP A 258 7.85 5.02 8.90
N SER A 259 8.86 4.19 8.63
CA SER A 259 10.15 4.17 9.34
C SER A 259 11.32 4.10 8.36
N LEU A 260 12.17 5.14 8.34
CA LEU A 260 13.36 5.14 7.47
C LEU A 260 14.42 4.16 7.95
N LYS A 261 14.60 4.03 9.26
CA LYS A 261 15.56 3.09 9.86
C LYS A 261 15.27 1.67 9.38
N ASP A 262 14.01 1.25 9.51
CA ASP A 262 13.60 -0.09 9.15
C ASP A 262 13.66 -0.28 7.62
N LEU A 263 13.21 0.71 6.85
CA LEU A 263 13.32 0.66 5.39
C LEU A 263 14.77 0.47 4.92
N MET A 264 15.73 1.22 5.48
CA MET A 264 17.15 1.09 5.11
C MET A 264 17.70 -0.30 5.46
N ALA A 265 17.35 -0.84 6.64
CA ALA A 265 17.71 -2.21 7.01
C ALA A 265 17.12 -3.24 6.03
N SER A 266 15.86 -3.08 5.64
CA SER A 266 15.21 -3.92 4.64
C SER A 266 15.85 -3.82 3.26
N LEU A 267 16.19 -2.61 2.79
CA LEU A 267 16.88 -2.43 1.51
C LEU A 267 18.26 -3.12 1.50
N HIS A 268 19.02 -3.03 2.59
CA HIS A 268 20.30 -3.75 2.72
C HIS A 268 20.12 -5.28 2.75
N ARG A 269 19.07 -5.79 3.40
CA ARG A 269 18.72 -7.22 3.35
C ARG A 269 18.33 -7.66 1.94
N LEU A 270 17.49 -6.89 1.24
CA LEU A 270 17.10 -7.15 -0.14
C LEU A 270 18.29 -7.15 -1.09
N ARG A 271 19.27 -6.26 -0.88
CA ARG A 271 20.54 -6.29 -1.61
C ARG A 271 21.29 -7.60 -1.39
N ALA A 272 21.36 -8.08 -0.15
CA ALA A 272 22.04 -9.33 0.19
C ALA A 272 21.33 -10.57 -0.39
N ILE A 273 20.00 -10.54 -0.52
CA ILE A 273 19.21 -11.57 -1.23
C ILE A 273 19.61 -11.65 -2.72
N ASN A 274 20.15 -10.56 -3.28
CA ASN A 274 20.65 -10.47 -4.64
C ASN A 274 19.63 -10.91 -5.72
N PRO A 275 18.41 -10.33 -5.73
CA PRO A 275 17.39 -10.70 -6.71
C PRO A 275 17.84 -10.34 -8.12
N ARG A 276 17.48 -11.17 -9.10
CA ARG A 276 17.75 -10.90 -10.52
C ARG A 276 16.79 -9.87 -11.10
N ILE A 277 15.53 -9.92 -10.66
CA ILE A 277 14.41 -9.14 -11.17
C ILE A 277 13.47 -8.80 -10.02
N ILE A 278 12.82 -7.63 -10.08
CA ILE A 278 11.80 -7.22 -9.10
C ILE A 278 10.47 -7.01 -9.81
N TYR A 279 9.43 -7.61 -9.25
CA TYR A 279 8.02 -7.44 -9.57
C TYR A 279 7.36 -6.59 -8.48
N PRO A 280 7.32 -5.26 -8.65
CA PRO A 280 6.80 -4.34 -7.63
C PRO A 280 5.27 -4.32 -7.60
N ALA A 281 4.67 -3.90 -6.50
CA ALA A 281 3.22 -3.74 -6.48
C ALA A 281 2.73 -2.52 -7.28
N HIS A 282 3.61 -1.57 -7.62
CA HIS A 282 3.26 -0.46 -8.51
C HIS A 282 4.40 -0.17 -9.49
N GLY A 283 4.02 0.20 -10.72
CA GLY A 283 4.96 0.50 -11.80
C GLY A 283 5.40 -0.72 -12.61
N PRO A 284 6.30 -0.52 -13.58
CA PRO A 284 6.81 -1.58 -14.44
C PRO A 284 7.74 -2.55 -13.71
N VAL A 285 8.03 -3.67 -14.37
CA VAL A 285 9.04 -4.64 -13.93
C VAL A 285 10.41 -3.97 -13.86
N VAL A 286 11.18 -4.27 -12.81
CA VAL A 286 12.56 -3.79 -12.64
C VAL A 286 13.53 -4.89 -13.01
N THR A 287 14.20 -4.73 -14.16
CA THR A 287 15.16 -5.71 -14.70
C THR A 287 16.59 -5.54 -14.18
N ASP A 288 16.95 -4.34 -13.72
CA ASP A 288 18.16 -4.07 -12.95
C ASP A 288 17.81 -3.93 -11.47
N ALA A 289 17.59 -5.08 -10.82
CA ALA A 289 17.14 -5.17 -9.45
C ALA A 289 18.15 -4.56 -8.46
N ILE A 290 19.43 -4.90 -8.59
CA ILE A 290 20.50 -4.37 -7.72
C ILE A 290 20.67 -2.87 -7.93
N GLY A 291 20.70 -2.40 -9.19
CA GLY A 291 20.79 -0.97 -9.48
C GLY A 291 19.65 -0.18 -8.85
N LYS A 292 18.41 -0.69 -8.90
CA LYS A 292 17.25 -0.04 -8.27
C LYS A 292 17.34 -0.03 -6.74
N ILE A 293 17.82 -1.10 -6.11
CA ILE A 293 18.03 -1.15 -4.66
C ILE A 293 19.07 -0.11 -4.24
N GLU A 294 20.20 -0.03 -4.96
CA GLU A 294 21.26 0.93 -4.69
C GLU A 294 20.82 2.38 -4.95
N GLU A 295 20.00 2.61 -5.98
CA GLU A 295 19.35 3.90 -6.24
C GLU A 295 18.53 4.34 -5.01
N TYR A 296 17.73 3.44 -4.45
CA TYR A 296 16.93 3.71 -3.25
C TYR A 296 17.83 4.03 -2.04
N ILE A 297 18.82 3.19 -1.74
CA ILE A 297 19.76 3.38 -0.63
C ILE A 297 20.47 4.72 -0.76
N THR A 298 21.05 4.98 -1.93
CA THR A 298 21.82 6.20 -2.23
C THR A 298 20.95 7.44 -2.09
N HIS A 299 19.74 7.44 -2.65
CA HIS A 299 18.82 8.57 -2.57
C HIS A 299 18.45 8.91 -1.11
N ARG A 300 18.27 7.90 -0.24
CA ARG A 300 18.01 8.14 1.18
C ARG A 300 19.24 8.65 1.91
N GLN A 301 20.42 8.09 1.64
CA GLN A 301 21.66 8.53 2.26
C GLN A 301 21.99 9.98 1.90
N GLN A 302 21.85 10.36 0.63
CA GLN A 302 22.08 11.73 0.16
C GLN A 302 21.22 12.75 0.93
N ARG A 303 19.94 12.43 1.18
CA ARG A 303 19.05 13.31 1.93
C ARG A 303 19.46 13.45 3.40
N GLU A 304 19.93 12.36 4.00
CA GLU A 304 20.44 12.38 5.36
C GLU A 304 21.74 13.21 5.46
N ASP A 305 22.64 13.06 4.49
CA ASP A 305 23.89 13.82 4.42
C ASP A 305 23.62 15.32 4.20
N GLU A 306 22.61 15.69 3.42
CA GLU A 306 22.13 17.08 3.31
C GLU A 306 21.65 17.64 4.65
N LEU A 307 20.82 16.88 5.39
CA LEU A 307 20.32 17.30 6.70
C LEU A 307 21.46 17.54 7.68
N LEU A 308 22.42 16.63 7.73
CA LEU A 308 23.58 16.74 8.61
C LEU A 308 24.50 17.89 8.20
N ARG A 309 24.71 18.13 6.90
CA ARG A 309 25.45 19.31 6.42
C ARG A 309 24.81 20.60 6.87
N VAL A 310 23.48 20.72 6.74
CA VAL A 310 22.75 21.91 7.21
C VAL A 310 22.89 22.08 8.73
N LEU A 311 22.74 21.00 9.51
CA LEU A 311 22.92 21.06 10.96
C LEU A 311 24.36 21.32 11.40
N THR A 312 25.36 20.96 10.59
CA THR A 312 26.78 21.25 10.84
C THR A 312 27.10 22.73 10.56
N SER A 313 26.40 23.35 9.62
CA SER A 313 26.65 24.75 9.22
C SER A 313 26.21 25.79 10.27
N THR A 314 25.60 25.37 11.37
CA THR A 314 25.10 26.28 12.41
C THR A 314 25.16 25.66 13.80
N GLU A 315 25.51 26.47 14.79
CA GLU A 315 25.42 26.11 16.22
C GLU A 315 23.95 26.11 16.72
N ALA A 316 23.05 26.78 15.98
CA ALA A 316 21.65 26.92 16.37
C ALA A 316 20.87 25.62 16.13
N ALA A 317 19.92 25.33 17.02
CA ALA A 317 18.98 24.24 16.79
C ALA A 317 17.93 24.64 15.75
N LEU A 318 17.65 23.76 14.80
CA LEU A 318 16.72 24.00 13.70
C LEU A 318 15.48 23.11 13.82
N SER A 319 14.31 23.66 13.51
CA SER A 319 13.06 22.91 13.36
C SER A 319 13.02 22.16 12.02
N SER A 320 12.15 21.16 11.91
CA SER A 320 11.91 20.44 10.64
C SER A 320 11.47 21.39 9.50
N LYS A 321 10.76 22.48 9.84
CA LYS A 321 10.37 23.53 8.88
C LYS A 321 11.58 24.28 8.34
N GLU A 322 12.49 24.72 9.21
CA GLU A 322 13.69 25.46 8.81
C GLU A 322 14.64 24.59 8.00
N LEU A 323 14.77 23.31 8.37
CA LEU A 323 15.54 22.33 7.60
C LEU A 323 14.97 22.16 6.18
N VAL A 324 13.65 22.03 6.04
CA VAL A 324 13.01 21.97 4.71
C VAL A 324 13.26 23.25 3.91
N GLN A 325 13.16 24.43 4.53
CA GLN A 325 13.39 25.70 3.84
C GLN A 325 14.84 25.83 3.33
N LYS A 326 15.81 25.38 4.12
CA LYS A 326 17.23 25.39 3.73
C LYS A 326 17.58 24.35 2.66
N ILE A 327 16.95 23.17 2.72
CA ILE A 327 17.21 22.08 1.77
C ILE A 327 16.45 22.28 0.45
N TYR A 328 15.26 22.88 0.50
CA TYR A 328 14.34 23.00 -0.62
C TYR A 328 13.91 24.47 -0.86
N GLU A 329 14.88 25.35 -1.13
CA GLU A 329 14.67 26.81 -1.20
C GLU A 329 13.53 27.28 -2.14
N LYS A 330 13.23 26.52 -3.20
CA LYS A 330 12.25 26.90 -4.24
C LYS A 330 11.03 25.98 -4.35
N LEU A 331 10.77 25.16 -3.33
CA LEU A 331 9.69 24.19 -3.39
C LEU A 331 8.32 24.85 -3.06
N PRO A 332 7.26 24.64 -3.84
CA PRO A 332 5.92 25.17 -3.53
C PRO A 332 5.41 24.74 -2.15
N PHE A 333 4.61 25.59 -1.48
CA PHE A 333 4.19 25.38 -0.08
C PHE A 333 3.58 23.99 0.21
N LEU A 334 2.66 23.52 -0.64
CA LEU A 334 2.05 22.19 -0.46
C LEU A 334 3.07 21.04 -0.57
N LEU A 335 4.11 21.21 -1.39
CA LEU A 335 5.20 20.23 -1.52
C LEU A 335 6.19 20.36 -0.34
N GLN A 336 6.35 21.54 0.25
CA GLN A 336 7.11 21.68 1.51
C GLN A 336 6.47 20.90 2.66
N LEU A 337 5.13 20.84 2.73
CA LEU A 337 4.43 20.01 3.74
C LEU A 337 4.75 18.52 3.59
N ALA A 338 4.83 18.03 2.35
CA ALA A 338 5.22 16.65 2.07
C ALA A 338 6.70 16.41 2.38
N ALA A 339 7.58 17.33 1.97
CA ALA A 339 9.00 17.29 2.26
C ALA A 339 9.29 17.29 3.77
N ARG A 340 8.52 18.07 4.54
CA ARG A 340 8.63 18.10 6.01
C ARG A 340 8.36 16.75 6.65
N LYS A 341 7.33 16.03 6.21
CA LYS A 341 7.07 14.67 6.70
C LYS A 341 8.22 13.70 6.38
N SER A 342 8.86 13.86 5.23
CA SER A 342 10.05 13.08 4.88
C SER A 342 11.22 13.43 5.80
N VAL A 343 11.50 14.72 5.98
CA VAL A 343 12.58 15.22 6.85
C VAL A 343 12.39 14.77 8.31
N GLU A 344 11.16 14.79 8.83
CA GLU A 344 10.86 14.30 10.18
C GLU A 344 11.24 12.82 10.35
N LYS A 345 11.00 11.98 9.33
CA LYS A 345 11.41 10.56 9.37
C LYS A 345 12.93 10.36 9.31
N HIS A 346 13.65 11.22 8.60
CA HIS A 346 15.13 11.22 8.65
C HIS A 346 15.62 11.63 10.04
N LEU A 347 15.02 12.67 10.63
CA LEU A 347 15.38 13.12 11.98
C LEU A 347 15.09 12.05 13.04
N ASP A 348 13.97 11.34 12.93
CA ASP A 348 13.65 10.23 13.83
C ASP A 348 14.69 9.11 13.76
N LYS A 349 15.15 8.74 12.56
CA LYS A 349 16.28 7.80 12.40
C LYS A 349 17.56 8.34 13.05
N LEU A 350 17.94 9.59 12.76
CA LEU A 350 19.16 10.20 13.29
C LEU A 350 19.14 10.34 14.82
N LEU A 351 17.97 10.55 15.43
CA LEU A 351 17.79 10.56 16.88
C LEU A 351 18.06 9.18 17.49
N LEU A 352 17.53 8.12 16.87
CA LEU A 352 17.76 6.74 17.31
C LEU A 352 19.23 6.35 17.21
N GLU A 353 19.93 6.85 16.18
CA GLU A 353 21.37 6.69 15.98
C GLU A 353 22.22 7.60 16.86
N LYS A 354 21.60 8.47 17.68
CA LYS A 354 22.27 9.45 18.55
C LYS A 354 23.18 10.43 17.79
N ARG A 355 22.91 10.68 16.49
CA ARG A 355 23.66 11.64 15.66
C ARG A 355 23.12 13.06 15.80
N VAL A 356 21.84 13.19 16.14
CA VAL A 356 21.19 14.46 16.47
C VAL A 356 20.52 14.36 17.83
N VAL A 357 20.30 15.49 18.49
CA VAL A 357 19.57 15.61 19.75
C VAL A 357 18.46 16.65 19.63
N LYS A 358 17.39 16.47 20.41
CA LYS A 358 16.35 17.49 20.57
C LYS A 358 16.88 18.58 21.50
N ALA A 359 16.87 19.84 21.05
CA ALA A 359 17.41 20.96 21.82
C ALA A 359 16.33 21.70 22.62
N SER A 360 15.16 21.91 22.03
CA SER A 360 13.99 22.47 22.71
C SER A 360 12.70 21.90 22.11
N SER A 361 11.68 21.75 22.96
CA SER A 361 10.31 21.48 22.54
C SER A 361 9.40 22.48 23.24
N SER A 362 8.91 23.48 22.51
CA SER A 362 7.84 24.34 23.01
C SER A 362 6.58 24.13 22.17
N TRP A 363 5.41 24.33 22.78
CA TRP A 363 4.13 24.23 22.10
C TRP A 363 3.97 25.26 20.96
N LEU A 364 4.72 26.37 21.02
CA LEU A 364 4.71 27.46 20.03
C LEU A 364 5.70 27.27 18.87
N SER A 365 6.92 26.79 19.16
CA SER A 365 8.02 26.71 18.19
C SER A 365 8.20 25.33 17.55
N GLY A 366 7.54 24.30 18.09
CA GLY A 366 7.80 22.91 17.74
C GLY A 366 9.17 22.41 18.24
N THR A 367 9.47 21.15 17.94
CA THR A 367 10.75 20.52 18.29
C THR A 367 11.87 21.02 17.39
N THR A 368 13.00 21.40 18.00
CA THR A 368 14.24 21.77 17.29
C THR A 368 15.32 20.72 17.50
N TYR A 369 16.23 20.62 16.53
CA TYR A 369 17.26 19.59 16.43
C TYR A 369 18.62 20.22 16.21
N ARG A 370 19.65 19.65 16.84
CA ARG A 370 21.07 19.99 16.61
C ARG A 370 21.91 18.73 16.61
N LEU A 371 23.15 18.80 16.14
CA LEU A 371 24.09 17.67 16.23
C LEU A 371 24.31 17.25 17.68
N ALA A 372 24.43 15.94 17.90
CA ALA A 372 24.93 15.42 19.15
C ALA A 372 26.38 15.90 19.35
N LYS A 373 26.74 16.31 20.58
CA LYS A 373 28.13 16.58 20.91
C LYS A 373 28.82 15.22 21.03
N VAL A 374 29.92 15.04 20.28
CA VAL A 374 30.77 13.83 20.32
C VAL A 374 31.39 13.69 21.70
#